data_AF-D1B221-F1
#
_entry.id   AF-D1B221-F1
#
_cell.length_a   1.000
_cell.length_b   1.000
_cell.length_c   1.000
_cell.angle_alpha   90.00
_cell.angle_beta   90.00
_cell.angle_gamma   90.00
#
_symmetry.space_group_name_H-M   'P 1'
#
loop_
_entity.id
_entity.type
_entity.pdbx_description
1 polymer ?
#
loop_
_entity_poly.entity_id
_entity_poly.type
_entity_poly.pdbx_seq_one_letter_code
_entity_poly.pdbx_strand_id
1 'polypeptide(L)'
;MSHSNEYYRQQKENAISFNPTTGEIITEELSGDEALLNATKKQVLRLLKSHDFVLINGVYEAKRDGLIKILSSLPISYQWQLEKSELKDNYAHVEGTLHVKVGELERQSSGLGICELKELKGTGGLHFMMARAETRALKRAIEVLFGSVINYYVRHHLLAA
;
A
#
# COMPACT_ATOMS: atom_id res chain seq x y z
N MET A 1 -40.93 24.42 -14.33
CA MET A 1 -39.98 24.64 -13.22
C MET A 1 -38.70 23.92 -13.58
N SER A 2 -37.56 24.61 -13.52
CA SER A 2 -36.37 24.28 -14.30
C SER A 2 -35.54 23.13 -13.72
N HIS A 3 -35.36 22.05 -14.49
CA HIS A 3 -34.49 20.90 -14.18
C HIS A 3 -33.05 21.27 -13.84
N SER A 4 -32.60 22.47 -14.19
CA SER A 4 -31.28 22.97 -13.81
C SER A 4 -31.11 23.21 -12.30
N ASN A 5 -32.18 23.60 -11.58
CA ASN A 5 -32.07 23.85 -10.13
C ASN A 5 -31.98 22.56 -9.29
N GLU A 6 -32.56 21.46 -9.78
CA GLU A 6 -32.42 20.14 -9.15
C GLU A 6 -31.02 19.56 -9.37
N TYR A 7 -30.44 19.77 -10.55
CA TYR A 7 -29.07 19.33 -10.87
C TYR A 7 -28.03 20.04 -10.00
N TYR A 8 -28.18 21.36 -9.78
CA TYR A 8 -27.29 22.12 -8.89
C TYR A 8 -27.53 21.81 -7.40
N ARG A 9 -28.73 21.39 -6.99
CA ARG A 9 -28.98 20.88 -5.62
C ARG A 9 -28.34 19.51 -5.40
N GLN A 10 -28.47 18.58 -6.35
CA GLN A 10 -27.82 17.26 -6.30
C GLN A 10 -26.29 17.35 -6.33
N GLN A 11 -25.70 18.32 -7.04
CA GLN A 11 -24.25 18.56 -6.99
C GLN A 11 -23.78 19.16 -5.65
N LYS A 12 -24.62 19.97 -4.98
CA LYS A 12 -24.31 20.51 -3.65
C LYS A 12 -24.41 19.44 -2.55
N GLU A 13 -25.29 18.47 -2.70
CA GLU A 13 -25.46 17.34 -1.76
C GLU A 13 -24.35 16.28 -1.89
N ASN A 14 -23.60 16.26 -3.00
CA ASN A 14 -22.45 15.37 -3.22
C ASN A 14 -21.11 16.12 -3.19
N ALA A 15 -20.97 17.13 -2.33
CA ALA A 15 -19.67 17.76 -2.10
C ALA A 15 -18.75 16.75 -1.41
N ILE A 16 -17.93 16.07 -2.21
CA ILE A 16 -16.83 15.21 -1.75
C ILE A 16 -15.91 16.09 -0.90
N SER A 17 -16.06 16.04 0.42
CA SER A 17 -15.20 16.77 1.34
C SER A 17 -13.94 15.95 1.58
N PHE A 18 -12.79 16.60 1.71
CA PHE A 18 -11.51 15.91 1.89
C PHE A 18 -10.90 16.24 3.24
N ASN A 19 -10.26 15.25 3.87
CA ASN A 19 -9.45 15.44 5.06
C ASN A 19 -8.15 16.14 4.65
N PRO A 20 -7.91 17.40 5.07
CA PRO A 20 -6.74 18.16 4.62
C PRO A 20 -5.43 17.62 5.20
N THR A 21 -5.49 16.75 6.22
CA THR A 21 -4.33 16.12 6.84
C THR A 21 -3.97 14.79 6.16
N THR A 22 -4.95 13.99 5.72
CA THR A 22 -4.70 12.65 5.17
C THR A 22 -4.97 12.54 3.66
N GLY A 23 -5.61 13.53 3.04
CA GLY A 23 -6.01 13.55 1.64
C GLY A 23 -7.23 12.68 1.30
N GLU A 24 -7.95 12.18 2.31
CA GLU A 24 -9.07 11.25 2.13
C GLU A 24 -10.39 11.93 1.85
N ILE A 25 -11.31 11.24 1.17
CA ILE A 25 -12.70 11.64 1.06
C ILE A 25 -13.39 11.37 2.42
N ILE A 26 -14.02 12.39 2.99
CA ILE A 26 -14.83 12.32 4.20
C ILE A 26 -16.27 11.95 3.78
N THR A 27 -16.72 10.78 4.18
CA THR A 27 -18.13 10.37 4.14
C THR A 27 -18.75 10.58 5.52
N GLU A 28 -20.02 11.01 5.57
CA GLU A 28 -20.65 11.50 6.81
C GLU A 28 -20.98 10.39 7.83
N GLU A 29 -20.98 9.11 7.43
CA GLU A 29 -21.10 7.96 8.34
C GLU A 29 -20.02 6.92 8.00
N LEU A 30 -18.94 6.91 8.76
CA LEU A 30 -17.92 5.86 8.67
C LEU A 30 -18.36 4.66 9.51
N SER A 31 -18.33 3.48 8.92
CA SER A 31 -18.43 2.23 9.69
C SER A 31 -17.30 2.15 10.73
N GLY A 32 -17.46 1.29 11.75
CA GLY A 32 -16.44 1.12 12.80
C GLY A 32 -15.04 0.79 12.25
N ASP A 33 -14.96 -0.02 11.20
CA ASP A 33 -13.71 -0.37 10.54
C ASP A 33 -13.14 0.76 9.68
N GLU A 34 -13.98 1.55 9.00
CA GLU A 34 -13.53 2.73 8.25
C GLU A 34 -13.00 3.82 9.18
N ALA A 35 -13.61 4.00 10.36
CA ALA A 35 -13.11 4.88 11.40
C ALA A 35 -11.74 4.41 11.91
N LEU A 36 -11.56 3.10 12.13
CA LEU A 36 -10.28 2.51 12.51
C LEU A 36 -9.22 2.68 11.41
N LEU A 37 -9.58 2.46 10.14
CA LEU A 37 -8.68 2.66 9.01
C LEU A 37 -8.24 4.12 8.90
N ASN A 38 -9.16 5.08 9.07
CA ASN A 38 -8.86 6.51 9.03
C ASN A 38 -7.98 6.95 10.20
N ALA A 39 -8.22 6.42 11.41
CA ALA A 39 -7.34 6.63 12.56
C ALA A 39 -5.93 6.08 12.29
N THR A 40 -5.84 4.88 11.73
CA THR A 40 -4.58 4.22 11.34
C THR A 40 -3.82 5.06 10.31
N LYS A 41 -4.51 5.61 9.31
CA LYS A 41 -3.94 6.51 8.30
C LYS A 41 -3.33 7.79 8.87
N LYS A 42 -3.97 8.41 9.85
CA LYS A 42 -3.38 9.56 10.59
C LYS A 42 -2.09 9.18 11.31
N GLN A 43 -2.01 7.95 11.84
CA GLN A 43 -0.81 7.46 12.50
C GLN A 43 0.29 7.15 11.48
N VAL A 44 -0.03 6.54 10.33
CA VAL A 44 0.90 6.34 9.20
C VAL A 44 1.60 7.64 8.82
N LEU A 45 0.84 8.73 8.63
CA LEU A 45 1.42 10.01 8.24
C LEU A 45 2.47 10.52 9.25
N ARG A 46 2.24 10.32 10.55
CA ARG A 46 3.16 10.72 11.61
C ARG A 46 4.41 9.83 11.68
N LEU A 47 4.25 8.56 11.31
CA LEU A 47 5.33 7.58 11.28
C LEU A 47 6.29 7.82 10.12
N LEU A 48 5.79 8.15 8.93
CA LEU A 48 6.59 8.33 7.72
C LEU A 48 7.68 9.40 7.89
N LYS A 49 8.88 9.08 7.42
CA LYS A 49 10.06 9.95 7.36
C LYS A 49 10.63 9.94 5.95
N SER A 50 11.40 10.97 5.59
CA SER A 50 12.02 11.06 4.26
C SER A 50 12.93 9.88 3.92
N HIS A 51 13.62 9.30 4.91
CA HIS A 51 14.46 8.12 4.71
C HIS A 51 13.68 6.84 4.38
N ASP A 52 12.37 6.80 4.62
CA ASP A 52 11.48 5.68 4.25
C ASP A 52 11.25 5.61 2.73
N PHE A 53 11.71 6.62 1.98
CA PHE A 53 11.54 6.73 0.53
C PHE A 53 12.87 6.77 -0.21
N VAL A 54 12.82 6.41 -1.49
CA VAL A 54 13.92 6.57 -2.45
C VAL A 54 13.37 7.16 -3.74
N LEU A 55 14.12 8.07 -4.35
CA LEU A 55 13.78 8.63 -5.66
C LEU A 55 14.37 7.72 -6.75
N ILE A 56 13.53 7.11 -7.57
CA ILE A 56 13.93 6.25 -8.69
C ILE A 56 13.28 6.81 -9.96
N ASN A 57 14.10 7.17 -10.94
CA ASN A 57 13.62 7.72 -12.23
C ASN A 57 12.62 8.88 -12.08
N GLY A 58 12.86 9.78 -11.12
CA GLY A 58 11.99 10.93 -10.85
C GLY A 58 10.70 10.62 -10.08
N VAL A 59 10.50 9.36 -9.66
CA VAL A 59 9.33 8.93 -8.87
C VAL A 59 9.79 8.50 -7.48
N TYR A 60 9.15 9.04 -6.44
CA TYR A 60 9.39 8.60 -5.07
C TYR A 60 8.72 7.24 -4.83
N GLU A 61 9.53 6.28 -4.41
CA GLU A 61 9.12 4.91 -4.12
C GLU A 61 9.32 4.65 -2.61
N ALA A 62 8.31 4.10 -1.94
CA ALA A 62 8.46 3.64 -0.57
C ALA A 62 9.42 2.44 -0.50
N LYS A 63 10.39 2.49 0.41
CA LYS A 63 11.30 1.37 0.69
C LYS A 63 10.57 0.29 1.49
N ARG A 64 11.00 -0.96 1.33
CA ARG A 64 10.45 -2.11 2.08
C ARG A 64 10.43 -1.84 3.59
N ASP A 65 11.52 -1.32 4.15
CA ASP A 65 11.64 -1.06 5.59
C ASP A 65 10.62 -0.01 6.08
N GLY A 66 10.35 1.01 5.26
CA GLY A 66 9.30 2.00 5.54
C GLY A 66 7.89 1.38 5.56
N LEU A 67 7.63 0.41 4.69
CA LEU A 67 6.37 -0.34 4.67
C LEU A 67 6.25 -1.32 5.84
N ILE A 68 7.34 -2.02 6.20
CA ILE A 68 7.38 -2.90 7.37
C ILE A 68 7.18 -2.10 8.66
N LYS A 69 7.72 -0.88 8.74
CA LYS A 69 7.48 0.04 9.86
C LYS A 69 6.00 0.38 10.02
N ILE A 70 5.26 0.59 8.93
CA ILE A 70 3.80 0.78 8.97
C ILE A 70 3.13 -0.46 9.57
N LEU A 71 3.47 -1.66 9.08
CA LEU A 71 2.88 -2.92 9.54
C LEU A 71 3.19 -3.22 11.02
N SER A 72 4.42 -2.96 11.46
CA SER A 72 4.88 -3.30 12.81
C SER A 72 4.49 -2.27 13.88
N SER A 73 4.20 -1.03 13.48
CA SER A 73 3.90 0.06 14.43
C SER A 73 2.42 0.32 14.64
N LEU A 74 1.55 -0.35 13.88
CA LEU A 74 0.11 -0.09 13.84
C LEU A 74 -0.66 -1.39 14.07
N PRO A 75 -1.95 -1.34 14.46
CA PRO A 75 -2.78 -2.53 14.67
C PRO A 75 -3.16 -3.19 13.34
N ILE A 76 -2.16 -3.58 12.57
CA ILE A 76 -2.27 -4.21 11.25
C ILE A 76 -1.64 -5.59 11.38
N SER A 77 -2.38 -6.63 11.00
CA SER A 77 -1.80 -7.97 10.85
C SER A 77 -1.55 -8.27 9.38
N TYR A 78 -0.55 -9.09 9.09
CA TYR A 78 -0.29 -9.56 7.73
C TYR A 78 0.14 -11.01 7.73
N GLN A 79 -0.19 -11.71 6.65
CA GLN A 79 0.15 -13.11 6.43
C GLN A 79 0.56 -13.30 4.98
N TRP A 80 1.77 -13.84 4.77
CA TRP A 80 2.22 -14.28 3.46
C TRP A 80 1.90 -15.76 3.28
N GLN A 81 1.24 -16.11 2.18
CA GLN A 81 0.96 -17.47 1.77
C GLN A 81 1.67 -17.77 0.46
N LEU A 82 2.52 -18.80 0.45
CA LEU A 82 3.15 -19.28 -0.78
C LEU A 82 2.14 -20.12 -1.56
N GLU A 83 1.83 -19.73 -2.78
CA GLU A 83 0.86 -20.42 -3.65
C GLU A 83 1.55 -21.40 -4.59
N LYS A 84 2.68 -20.97 -5.19
CA LYS A 84 3.40 -21.76 -6.18
C LYS A 84 4.90 -21.52 -6.09
N SER A 85 5.67 -22.58 -6.30
CA SER A 85 7.11 -22.51 -6.51
C SER A 85 7.46 -23.41 -7.68
N GLU A 86 8.19 -22.89 -8.66
CA GLU A 86 8.58 -23.64 -9.85
C GLU A 86 10.04 -23.36 -10.20
N LEU A 87 10.79 -24.43 -10.48
CA LEU A 87 12.15 -24.39 -10.97
C LEU A 87 12.15 -24.89 -12.42
N LYS A 88 12.68 -24.07 -13.33
CA LYS A 88 12.93 -24.43 -14.72
C LYS A 88 14.42 -24.34 -15.05
N ASP A 89 14.79 -24.85 -16.21
CA ASP A 89 16.18 -24.92 -16.69
C ASP A 89 16.90 -23.56 -16.73
N ASN A 90 16.16 -22.46 -16.88
CA ASN A 90 16.73 -21.12 -17.06
C ASN A 90 16.34 -20.12 -15.95
N TYR A 91 15.34 -20.45 -15.13
CA TYR A 91 14.84 -19.56 -14.08
C TYR A 91 14.09 -20.34 -13.01
N ALA A 92 13.99 -19.74 -11.83
CA ALA A 92 13.03 -20.17 -10.81
C ALA A 92 12.09 -19.01 -10.47
N HIS A 93 10.89 -19.34 -10.05
CA HIS A 93 9.96 -18.33 -9.53
C HIS A 93 9.11 -18.86 -8.39
N VAL A 94 8.67 -17.92 -7.56
CA VAL A 94 7.70 -18.13 -6.48
C VAL A 94 6.55 -17.14 -6.64
N GLU A 95 5.33 -17.64 -6.47
CA GLU A 95 4.10 -16.87 -6.40
C GLU A 95 3.52 -17.02 -5.00
N GLY A 96 3.05 -15.92 -4.44
CA GLY A 96 2.32 -15.96 -3.19
C GLY A 96 1.36 -14.80 -3.04
N THR A 97 0.50 -14.90 -2.05
CA THR A 97 -0.49 -13.89 -1.72
C THR A 97 -0.18 -13.33 -0.34
N LEU A 98 -0.14 -12.00 -0.25
CA LEU A 98 -0.07 -11.29 1.00
C LEU A 98 -1.47 -10.86 1.41
N HIS A 99 -1.90 -11.28 2.59
CA HIS A 99 -3.10 -10.83 3.26
C HIS A 99 -2.71 -9.76 4.28
N VAL A 100 -3.43 -8.63 4.32
CA VAL A 100 -3.23 -7.55 5.28
C VAL A 100 -4.59 -7.21 5.89
N LYS A 101 -4.66 -7.18 7.23
CA LYS A 101 -5.90 -6.92 7.98
C LYS A 101 -5.76 -5.71 8.89
N VAL A 102 -6.80 -4.88 8.92
CA VAL A 102 -6.97 -3.77 9.87
C VAL A 102 -8.35 -3.91 10.50
N GLY A 103 -8.42 -4.41 11.74
CA GLY A 103 -9.70 -4.88 12.29
C GLY A 103 -10.26 -6.03 11.46
N GLU A 104 -11.52 -5.91 11.03
CA GLU A 104 -12.18 -6.90 10.15
C GLU A 104 -11.92 -6.63 8.65
N LEU A 105 -11.32 -5.50 8.28
CA LEU A 105 -10.99 -5.19 6.89
C LEU A 105 -9.78 -6.00 6.42
N GLU A 106 -10.02 -6.94 5.53
CA GLU A 106 -8.97 -7.71 4.84
C GLU A 106 -8.73 -7.18 3.42
N ARG A 107 -7.45 -7.05 3.05
CA ARG A 107 -7.02 -6.82 1.67
C ARG A 107 -5.95 -7.85 1.33
N GLN A 108 -5.98 -8.31 0.10
CA GLN A 108 -5.00 -9.27 -0.40
C GLN A 108 -4.34 -8.77 -1.68
N SER A 109 -3.08 -9.14 -1.89
CA SER A 109 -2.36 -8.87 -3.12
C SER A 109 -1.38 -9.99 -3.44
N SER A 110 -1.29 -10.39 -4.71
CA SER A 110 -0.34 -11.39 -5.14
C SER A 110 1.01 -10.77 -5.53
N GLY A 111 2.07 -11.54 -5.32
CA GLY A 111 3.44 -11.18 -5.64
C GLY A 111 4.15 -12.31 -6.38
N LEU A 112 5.01 -11.93 -7.32
CA LEU A 112 5.85 -12.83 -8.09
C LEU A 112 7.31 -12.45 -7.88
N GLY A 113 8.11 -13.43 -7.47
CA GLY A 113 9.56 -13.33 -7.34
C GLY A 113 10.23 -14.26 -8.31
N ILE A 114 11.11 -13.73 -9.16
CA ILE A 114 11.85 -14.48 -10.17
C ILE A 114 13.34 -14.32 -9.91
N CYS A 115 14.09 -15.41 -10.07
CA CYS A 115 15.55 -15.39 -10.20
C CYS A 115 15.98 -16.12 -11.47
N GLU A 116 16.91 -15.52 -12.20
CA GLU A 116 17.59 -16.18 -13.30
C GLU A 116 18.58 -17.23 -12.80
N LEU A 117 18.93 -18.21 -13.65
CA LEU A 117 19.87 -19.27 -13.29
C LEU A 117 21.22 -18.75 -12.76
N LYS A 118 21.69 -17.61 -13.26
CA LYS A 118 22.92 -16.96 -12.79
C LYS A 118 22.81 -16.47 -11.34
N GLU A 119 21.62 -16.06 -10.91
CA GLU A 119 21.32 -15.64 -9.54
C GLU A 119 21.10 -16.84 -8.60
N LEU A 120 20.71 -18.00 -9.14
CA LEU A 120 20.51 -19.25 -8.39
C LEU A 120 21.82 -19.97 -8.04
N LYS A 121 22.91 -19.68 -8.74
CA LYS A 121 24.23 -20.32 -8.51
C LYS A 121 24.94 -19.86 -7.22
N GLY A 122 24.36 -18.92 -6.47
CA GLY A 122 24.87 -18.47 -5.16
C GLY A 122 24.06 -19.01 -3.97
N THR A 123 24.59 -18.88 -2.77
CA THR A 123 23.84 -19.11 -1.53
C THR A 123 22.80 -18.00 -1.35
N GLY A 124 21.50 -18.37 -1.38
CA GLY A 124 20.40 -17.44 -1.09
C GLY A 124 19.36 -17.22 -2.20
N GLY A 125 19.48 -17.88 -3.36
CA GLY A 125 18.54 -17.71 -4.48
C GLY A 125 17.06 -17.84 -4.09
N LEU A 126 16.70 -18.86 -3.30
CA LEU A 126 15.33 -19.03 -2.80
C LEU A 126 14.89 -17.89 -1.88
N HIS A 127 15.74 -17.48 -0.93
CA HIS A 127 15.46 -16.37 -0.03
C HIS A 127 15.25 -15.05 -0.80
N PHE A 128 16.05 -14.80 -1.83
CA PHE A 128 15.90 -13.60 -2.67
C PHE A 128 14.62 -13.62 -3.50
N MET A 129 14.24 -14.77 -4.06
CA MET A 129 12.96 -14.89 -4.77
C MET A 129 11.78 -14.61 -3.83
N MET A 130 11.79 -15.22 -2.65
CA MET A 130 10.75 -15.00 -1.63
C MET A 130 10.68 -13.53 -1.22
N ALA A 131 11.82 -12.91 -0.89
CA ALA A 131 11.87 -11.51 -0.50
C ALA A 131 11.38 -10.58 -1.62
N ARG A 132 11.68 -10.88 -2.89
CA ARG A 132 11.19 -10.11 -4.05
C ARG A 132 9.67 -10.24 -4.21
N ALA A 133 9.14 -11.47 -4.15
CA ALA A 133 7.71 -11.74 -4.26
C ALA A 133 6.94 -11.04 -3.13
N GLU A 134 7.39 -11.23 -1.90
CA GLU A 134 6.79 -10.65 -0.70
C GLU A 134 6.85 -9.12 -0.75
N THR A 135 7.99 -8.52 -1.10
CA THR A 135 8.12 -7.05 -1.21
C THR A 135 7.16 -6.48 -2.25
N ARG A 136 6.97 -7.16 -3.38
CA ARG A 136 6.05 -6.70 -4.43
C ARG A 136 4.60 -6.78 -3.97
N ALA A 137 4.19 -7.88 -3.35
CA ALA A 137 2.85 -8.02 -2.79
C ALA A 137 2.62 -7.01 -1.65
N LEU A 138 3.62 -6.79 -0.80
CA LEU A 138 3.60 -5.82 0.29
C LEU A 138 3.38 -4.40 -0.21
N LYS A 139 4.15 -3.96 -1.20
CA LYS A 139 3.97 -2.65 -1.83
C LYS A 139 2.53 -2.46 -2.28
N ARG A 140 1.98 -3.44 -3.01
CA ARG A 140 0.63 -3.37 -3.55
C ARG A 140 -0.46 -3.39 -2.48
N ALA A 141 -0.35 -4.26 -1.47
CA ALA A 141 -1.32 -4.31 -0.38
C ALA A 141 -1.33 -3.01 0.43
N ILE A 142 -0.15 -2.45 0.73
CA ILE A 142 -0.03 -1.18 1.45
C ILE A 142 -0.47 0.02 0.59
N GLU A 143 -0.19 0.04 -0.70
CA GLU A 143 -0.72 1.06 -1.63
C GLU A 143 -2.25 1.08 -1.63
N VAL A 144 -2.90 -0.08 -1.60
CA VAL A 144 -4.37 -0.17 -1.57
C VAL A 144 -4.94 0.38 -0.26
N LEU A 145 -4.31 0.10 0.88
CA LEU A 145 -4.82 0.52 2.20
C LEU A 145 -4.43 1.96 2.54
N PHE A 146 -3.20 2.37 2.22
CA PHE A 146 -2.56 3.59 2.72
C PHE A 146 -1.97 4.47 1.61
N GLY A 147 -2.16 4.12 0.33
CA GLY A 147 -1.59 4.84 -0.80
C GLY A 147 -1.98 6.32 -0.84
N SER A 148 -3.19 6.69 -0.40
CA SER A 148 -3.59 8.09 -0.28
C SER A 148 -2.68 8.87 0.68
N VAL A 149 -2.40 8.32 1.86
CA VAL A 149 -1.52 8.93 2.87
C VAL A 149 -0.07 8.96 2.40
N ILE A 150 0.40 7.88 1.77
CA ILE A 150 1.77 7.81 1.23
C ILE A 150 1.95 8.88 0.15
N ASN A 151 1.00 8.98 -0.79
CA ASN A 151 1.04 9.99 -1.85
C ASN A 151 0.93 11.42 -1.31
N TYR A 152 0.08 11.63 -0.30
CA TYR A 152 -0.01 12.90 0.42
C TYR A 152 1.36 13.26 1.01
N TYR A 153 2.01 12.33 1.72
CA TYR A 153 3.32 12.56 2.30
C TYR A 153 4.37 12.94 1.26
N VAL A 154 4.43 12.20 0.15
CA VAL A 154 5.36 12.49 -0.95
C VAL A 154 5.15 13.91 -1.48
N ARG A 155 3.91 14.30 -1.78
CA ARG A 155 3.60 15.61 -2.36
C ARG A 155 3.92 16.76 -1.42
N HIS A 156 3.60 16.61 -0.13
CA HIS A 156 3.66 17.71 0.83
C HIS A 156 4.95 17.77 1.65
N HIS A 157 5.73 16.68 1.71
CA HIS A 157 6.96 16.61 2.52
C HIS A 157 8.21 16.24 1.73
N LEU A 158 8.11 15.66 0.52
CA LEU A 158 9.28 15.25 -0.27
C LEU A 158 9.46 16.04 -1.57
N LEU A 159 8.35 16.43 -2.22
CA LEU A 159 8.38 17.27 -3.43
C LEU A 159 8.31 18.77 -3.12
N ALA A 160 7.77 19.14 -1.95
CA ALA A 160 7.70 20.52 -1.49
C ALA A 160 8.93 20.98 -0.69
N ALA A 161 9.89 20.08 -0.44
CA ALA A 161 11.16 20.33 0.23
C ALA A 161 12.27 20.54 -0.80
#